data_AF-A0A6G8BRY1-F1
#
_entry.id   AF-A0A6G8BRY1-F1
#
_cell.length_a   1.000
_cell.length_b   1.000
_cell.length_c   1.000
_cell.angle_alpha   90.00
_cell.angle_beta   90.00
_cell.angle_gamma   90.00
#
_symmetry.space_group_name_H-M   'P 1'
#
loop_
_entity.id
_entity.type
_entity.pdbx_description
1 polymer ?
#
loop_
_entity_poly.entity_id
_entity_poly.type
_entity_poly.pdbx_seq_one_letter_code
_entity_poly.pdbx_strand_id
1 'polypeptide(L)'
;MTQYLSALALIAAACIPAMAQAECYSVYNGKEELIFQSTQSPVDLRQPIAQAVKKRFTADAHMVFTPSSDDCPIVDKTVAPVAVPDAGAAAAAAAAAAGNRS
;
A
#
# COMPACT_ATOMS: atom_id res chain seq x y z
N MET A 1 29.48 21.87 30.69
CA MET A 1 29.57 20.59 29.95
C MET A 1 28.30 19.74 30.00
N THR A 2 27.36 20.00 30.92
CA THR A 2 26.11 19.21 31.07
C THR A 2 24.98 19.59 30.10
N GLN A 3 25.00 20.78 29.48
CA GLN A 3 23.94 21.22 28.54
C GLN A 3 23.95 20.49 27.19
N TYR A 4 25.11 20.03 26.72
CA TYR A 4 25.22 19.33 25.43
C TYR A 4 24.67 17.90 25.48
N LEU A 5 24.67 17.28 26.68
CA LEU A 5 24.10 15.94 26.90
C LEU A 5 22.58 15.94 26.77
N SER A 6 21.90 17.01 27.20
CA SER A 6 20.44 17.14 27.08
C SER A 6 19.98 17.31 25.62
N ALA A 7 20.77 17.98 24.78
CA ALA A 7 20.45 18.18 23.38
C ALA A 7 20.57 16.89 22.55
N LEU A 8 21.52 16.01 22.87
CA LEU A 8 21.67 14.71 22.21
C LEU A 8 20.49 13.76 22.50
N ALA A 9 19.94 13.81 23.71
CA ALA A 9 18.82 12.95 24.11
C ALA A 9 17.52 13.27 23.34
N LEU A 10 17.30 14.53 22.96
CA LEU A 10 16.11 14.94 22.19
C LEU A 10 16.18 14.51 20.71
N ILE A 11 17.37 14.43 20.12
CA ILE A 11 17.55 14.03 18.72
C ILE A 11 17.31 12.51 18.56
N ALA A 12 17.67 11.71 19.57
CA ALA A 12 17.45 10.27 19.55
C ALA A 12 15.95 9.86 19.56
N ALA A 13 15.07 10.70 20.11
CA ALA A 13 13.63 10.43 20.17
C ALA A 13 12.88 10.68 18.84
N ALA A 14 13.51 11.33 17.86
CA ALA A 14 12.88 11.66 16.58
C ALA A 14 12.97 10.53 15.53
N CYS A 15 13.74 9.47 15.79
CA CYS A 15 13.92 8.34 14.88
C CYS A 15 12.94 7.18 15.18
N ILE A 16 11.68 7.47 15.48
CA ILE A 16 10.66 6.40 15.48
C ILE A 16 10.31 6.13 14.02
N PRO A 17 10.65 4.95 13.45
CA PRO A 17 10.22 4.61 12.10
C PRO A 17 8.68 4.57 12.10
N ALA A 18 8.05 5.47 11.34
CA ALA A 18 6.63 5.38 11.07
C ALA A 18 6.40 4.04 10.35
N MET A 19 5.73 3.10 11.01
CA MET A 19 5.32 1.84 10.40
C MET A 19 4.38 2.21 9.24
N ALA A 20 4.83 2.02 8.00
CA ALA A 20 4.00 2.20 6.83
C ALA A 20 2.89 1.15 6.89
N GLN A 21 1.68 1.56 7.27
CA GLN A 21 0.53 0.68 7.26
C GLN A 21 0.12 0.50 5.79
N ALA A 22 0.30 -0.71 5.28
CA ALA A 22 -0.19 -1.05 3.96
C ALA A 22 -1.71 -1.22 4.05
N GLU A 23 -2.45 -0.28 3.48
CA GLU A 23 -3.90 -0.42 3.33
C GLU A 23 -4.18 -1.34 2.14
N CYS A 24 -4.98 -2.39 2.35
CA CYS A 24 -5.51 -3.20 1.27
C CYS A 24 -6.70 -2.48 0.65
N TYR A 25 -6.60 -2.21 -0.66
CA TYR A 25 -7.69 -1.69 -1.46
C TYR A 25 -8.45 -2.87 -2.06
N SER A 26 -9.68 -3.09 -1.61
CA SER A 26 -10.57 -4.13 -2.16
C SER A 26 -11.73 -3.49 -2.92
N VAL A 27 -12.03 -3.98 -4.13
CA VAL A 27 -13.15 -3.48 -4.95
C VAL A 27 -14.12 -4.62 -5.18
N TYR A 28 -15.39 -4.32 -4.92
CA TYR A 28 -16.52 -5.22 -5.11
C TYR A 28 -17.44 -4.71 -6.20
N ASN A 29 -18.02 -5.61 -6.99
CA ASN A 29 -19.09 -5.28 -7.94
C ASN A 29 -20.45 -5.18 -7.22
N GLY A 30 -21.53 -4.86 -7.95
CA GLY A 30 -22.89 -4.78 -7.37
C GLY A 30 -23.50 -6.11 -6.94
N LYS A 31 -22.79 -7.23 -7.15
CA LYS A 31 -23.14 -8.55 -6.61
C LYS A 31 -22.32 -8.89 -5.36
N GLU A 32 -21.57 -7.92 -4.82
CA GLU A 32 -20.67 -8.09 -3.67
C GLU A 32 -19.52 -9.07 -3.93
N GLU A 33 -19.18 -9.31 -5.21
CA GLU A 33 -18.05 -10.17 -5.58
C GLU A 33 -16.76 -9.35 -5.62
N LEU A 34 -15.70 -9.87 -4.99
CA LEU A 34 -14.36 -9.28 -5.07
C LEU A 34 -13.83 -9.37 -6.50
N ILE A 35 -13.62 -8.22 -7.13
CA ILE A 35 -13.12 -8.07 -8.50
C ILE A 35 -11.69 -7.51 -8.57
N PHE A 36 -11.25 -6.81 -7.53
CA PHE A 36 -9.88 -6.29 -7.44
C PHE A 36 -9.40 -6.23 -5.98
N GLN A 37 -8.14 -6.56 -5.74
CA GLN A 37 -7.46 -6.40 -4.45
C GLN A 37 -5.98 -6.12 -4.65
N SER A 38 -5.44 -5.10 -3.99
CA SER A 38 -4.00 -4.79 -4.01
C SER A 38 -3.60 -3.87 -2.85
N THR A 39 -2.31 -3.83 -2.52
CA THR A 39 -1.70 -2.80 -1.65
C THR A 39 -1.43 -1.49 -2.38
N GLN A 40 -1.58 -1.46 -3.71
CA GLN A 40 -1.57 -0.22 -4.50
C GLN A 40 -3.00 0.21 -4.84
N SER A 41 -3.24 1.51 -4.76
CA SER A 41 -4.56 2.04 -5.12
C SER A 41 -4.84 1.84 -6.61
N PRO A 42 -5.98 1.24 -6.98
CA PRO A 42 -6.33 1.03 -8.39
C PRO A 42 -6.77 2.32 -9.10
N VAL A 43 -7.03 3.38 -8.35
CA VAL A 43 -7.63 4.63 -8.85
C VAL A 43 -6.82 5.84 -8.41
N ASP A 44 -6.99 6.95 -9.13
CA ASP A 44 -6.38 8.23 -8.76
C ASP A 44 -7.12 8.85 -7.57
N LEU A 45 -6.45 8.88 -6.41
CA LEU A 45 -6.98 9.44 -5.16
C LEU A 45 -7.03 10.97 -5.14
N ARG A 46 -6.57 11.66 -6.20
CA ARG A 46 -6.76 13.11 -6.36
C ARG A 46 -8.20 13.46 -6.74
N GLN A 47 -8.98 12.46 -7.15
CA GLN A 47 -10.37 12.60 -7.56
C GLN A 47 -11.29 11.99 -6.49
N PRO A 48 -12.58 12.36 -6.46
CA PRO A 48 -13.55 11.69 -5.60
C PRO A 48 -13.57 10.18 -5.87
N ILE A 49 -13.24 9.38 -4.84
CA ILE A 49 -13.05 7.91 -4.95
C ILE A 49 -14.24 7.24 -5.63
N ALA A 50 -15.46 7.56 -5.22
CA ALA A 50 -16.67 6.97 -5.80
C ALA A 50 -16.78 7.21 -7.32
N GLN A 51 -16.32 8.35 -7.83
CA GLN A 51 -16.32 8.64 -9.26
C GLN A 51 -15.20 7.88 -9.98
N ALA A 52 -14.00 7.88 -9.40
CA ALA A 52 -12.84 7.21 -9.99
C ALA A 52 -13.03 5.68 -10.06
N VAL A 53 -13.62 5.07 -9.04
CA VAL A 53 -13.99 3.64 -9.01
C VAL A 53 -15.00 3.31 -10.09
N LYS A 54 -16.10 4.09 -10.19
CA LYS A 54 -17.12 3.88 -11.21
C LYS A 54 -16.61 4.05 -12.64
N LYS A 55 -15.62 4.94 -12.83
CA LYS A 55 -15.00 5.19 -14.13
C LYS A 55 -14.07 4.05 -14.57
N ARG A 56 -13.39 3.39 -13.62
CA ARG A 56 -12.42 2.31 -13.92
C ARG A 56 -13.08 0.93 -13.99
N PHE A 57 -14.03 0.66 -13.11
CA PHE A 57 -14.64 -0.66 -12.93
C PHE A 57 -16.06 -0.67 -13.52
N THR A 58 -17.09 -0.72 -12.68
CA THR A 58 -18.50 -0.67 -13.09
C THR A 58 -19.26 0.40 -12.28
N ALA A 59 -20.43 0.83 -12.77
CA ALA A 59 -21.20 1.92 -12.15
C ALA A 59 -21.68 1.61 -10.72
N ASP A 60 -21.83 0.33 -10.42
CA ASP A 60 -22.26 -0.31 -9.17
C ASP A 60 -21.08 -0.75 -8.28
N ALA A 61 -19.83 -0.59 -8.75
CA ALA A 61 -18.66 -0.96 -7.96
C ALA A 61 -18.40 0.00 -6.80
N HIS A 62 -17.89 -0.56 -5.69
CA HIS A 62 -17.45 0.21 -4.53
C HIS A 62 -16.12 -0.31 -3.99
N MET A 63 -15.35 0.58 -3.37
CA MET A 63 -14.01 0.30 -2.86
C MET A 63 -13.99 0.40 -1.33
N VAL A 64 -13.32 -0.56 -0.70
CA VAL A 64 -13.11 -0.66 0.74
C VAL A 64 -11.61 -0.59 1.02
N PHE A 65 -11.26 0.17 2.05
CA PHE A 65 -9.90 0.29 2.58
C PHE A 65 -9.84 -0.54 3.86
N THR A 66 -8.91 -1.48 3.93
CA THR A 66 -8.72 -2.29 5.12
C THR A 66 -7.28 -2.15 5.59
N PRO A 67 -7.04 -1.69 6.83
CA PRO A 67 -5.70 -1.70 7.41
C PRO A 67 -5.25 -3.16 7.50
N SER A 68 -4.19 -3.53 6.79
CA SER A 68 -3.75 -4.93 6.70
C SER A 68 -2.91 -5.28 7.92
N SER A 69 -3.43 -6.18 8.78
CA SER A 69 -2.64 -6.91 9.78
C SER A 69 -2.11 -8.24 9.23
N ASP A 70 -2.81 -8.80 8.24
CA ASP A 70 -2.58 -10.11 7.67
C ASP A 70 -2.84 -10.06 6.15
N ASP A 71 -2.00 -10.76 5.39
CA ASP A 71 -1.94 -10.96 3.93
C ASP A 71 -2.90 -10.18 2.99
N CYS A 72 -2.32 -9.49 2.00
CA CYS A 72 -3.03 -8.72 0.97
C CYS A 72 -2.86 -9.37 -0.42
N PRO A 73 -3.60 -10.43 -0.75
CA PRO A 73 -3.39 -11.12 -2.02
C PRO A 73 -3.78 -10.23 -3.20
N ILE A 74 -2.93 -10.20 -4.22
CA ILE A 74 -3.23 -9.46 -5.45
C ILE A 74 -4.31 -10.22 -6.22
N VAL A 75 -5.46 -9.57 -6.40
CA VAL A 75 -6.57 -10.07 -7.20
C VAL A 75 -6.88 -9.03 -8.27
N ASP A 76 -6.94 -9.44 -9.53
CA ASP A 76 -7.47 -8.63 -10.61
C ASP A 76 -8.30 -9.51 -11.53
N LYS A 77 -9.62 -9.40 -11.43
CA LYS A 77 -10.57 -10.08 -12.32
C LYS A 77 -11.07 -9.16 -13.44
N THR A 78 -10.54 -7.95 -13.52
CA THR A 78 -10.88 -6.97 -14.56
C THR A 78 -9.98 -7.05 -15.78
N VAL A 79 -8.78 -7.61 -15.62
CA VAL A 79 -7.84 -7.89 -16.70
C VAL A 79 -7.94 -9.39 -17.05
N ALA A 80 -8.24 -9.73 -18.31
CA ALA A 80 -8.03 -11.10 -18.80
C ALA A 80 -6.56 -11.48 -18.52
N PRO A 81 -6.25 -12.66 -17.97
CA PRO A 81 -4.99 -12.91 -17.28
C PRO A 81 -3.77 -12.61 -18.17
N VAL A 82 -3.16 -11.46 -17.94
CA VAL A 82 -1.84 -11.12 -18.48
C VAL A 82 -0.88 -11.31 -17.33
N ALA A 83 -0.02 -12.32 -17.45
CA ALA A 83 1.04 -12.62 -16.51
C ALA A 83 1.95 -11.38 -16.36
N VAL A 84 1.83 -10.69 -15.23
CA VAL A 84 2.78 -9.64 -14.83
C VAL A 84 3.84 -10.28 -13.94
N PRO A 85 5.14 -10.20 -14.30
CA PRO A 85 6.21 -10.71 -13.45
C PRO A 85 6.32 -9.88 -12.16
N ASP A 86 6.39 -10.56 -11.03
CA ASP A 86 6.41 -10.07 -9.65
C ASP A 86 7.23 -8.77 -9.44
N ALA A 87 6.53 -7.69 -9.13
CA ALA A 87 7.09 -6.45 -8.57
C ALA A 87 7.67 -6.64 -7.15
N GLY A 88 7.52 -7.82 -6.55
CA GLY A 88 8.16 -8.21 -5.29
C GLY A 88 9.69 -8.22 -5.32
N ALA A 89 10.30 -8.30 -6.52
CA ALA A 89 11.75 -8.25 -6.66
C ALA A 89 12.35 -6.85 -6.42
N ALA A 90 11.60 -5.77 -6.68
CA ALA A 90 12.12 -4.41 -6.56
C ALA A 90 12.22 -3.94 -5.09
N ALA A 91 11.30 -4.38 -4.23
CA ALA A 91 11.34 -4.06 -2.79
C ALA A 91 12.44 -4.87 -2.06
N ALA A 92 12.67 -6.13 -2.44
CA ALA A 92 13.73 -6.95 -1.88
C ALA A 92 15.14 -6.43 -2.24
N ALA A 93 15.33 -5.87 -3.44
CA ALA A 93 16.60 -5.30 -3.87
C ALA A 93 16.99 -4.04 -3.08
N ALA A 94 16.02 -3.22 -2.68
CA ALA A 94 16.28 -2.03 -1.86
C ALA A 94 16.66 -2.39 -0.41
N ALA A 95 16.08 -3.45 0.15
CA ALA A 95 16.43 -3.95 1.49
C ALA A 95 17.81 -4.63 1.51
N ALA A 96 18.18 -5.37 0.46
CA ALA A 96 19.49 -6.03 0.36
C ALA A 96 20.65 -5.02 0.21
N ALA A 97 20.44 -3.88 -0.45
CA ALA A 97 21.46 -2.83 -0.59
C ALA A 97 21.79 -2.10 0.73
N ALA A 98 20.89 -2.14 1.71
CA ALA A 98 21.09 -1.54 3.03
C ALA A 98 21.83 -2.47 4.02
N GLY A 99 21.83 -3.79 3.78
CA GLY A 99 22.38 -4.79 4.70
C GLY A 99 23.88 -5.12 4.55
N ASN A 100 24.53 -4.74 3.44
CA ASN A 100 25.93 -5.13 3.16
C ASN A 100 26.97 -4.03 3.45
N ARG A 101 26.69 -3.15 4.41
CA ARG A 101 27.69 -2.23 4.99
C ARG A 101 27.87 -2.56 6.47
N SER A 102 28.53 -3.66 6.78
CA SER A 102 29.13 -3.94 8.09
C SER A 102 30.34 -4.84 7.91
#